data_AF-A0A535SUX4-F1
#
_entry.id   AF-A0A535SUX4-F1
#
_cell.length_a   1.000
_cell.length_b   1.000
_cell.length_c   1.000
_cell.angle_alpha   90.00
_cell.angle_beta   90.00
_cell.angle_gamma   90.00
#
_symmetry.space_group_name_H-M   'P 1'
#
loop_
_entity.id
_entity.type
_entity.pdbx_description
1 polymer ?
#
loop_
_entity_poly.entity_id
_entity_poly.type
_entity_poly.pdbx_seq_one_letter_code
_entity_poly.pdbx_strand_id
1 'polypeptide(L)' 'RADAQSVRAMRAKVEAAGGTLVMLAAPEGFMREVGAWGTAPKTIDIMRRLKKAFDPDGVLNPGRFVV' A
#
# COMPACT_ATOMS: atom_id res chain seq x y z
N ARG A 1 -6.68 11.27 17.65
CA ARG A 1 -6.66 9.93 17.00
C ARG A 1 -6.53 10.16 15.50
N ALA A 2 -5.65 9.43 14.81
CA ALA A 2 -5.61 9.49 13.36
C ALA A 2 -6.76 8.64 12.79
N ASP A 3 -7.51 9.19 11.84
CA ASP A 3 -8.48 8.47 11.02
C ASP A 3 -7.95 8.26 9.59
N ALA A 4 -8.68 7.51 8.78
CA ALA A 4 -8.27 7.19 7.42
C ALA A 4 -8.06 8.45 6.55
N GLN A 5 -8.90 9.47 6.73
CA GLN A 5 -8.80 10.73 5.98
C GLN A 5 -7.53 11.49 6.35
N SER A 6 -7.20 11.58 7.63
CA SER A 6 -5.98 12.25 8.12
C SER A 6 -4.71 11.58 7.58
N VAL A 7 -4.68 10.24 7.49
CA VAL A 7 -3.54 9.51 6.92
C VAL A 7 -3.43 9.75 5.42
N ARG A 8 -4.56 9.70 4.67
CA ARG A 8 -4.55 10.01 3.23
C ARG A 8 -4.10 11.45 2.94
N ALA A 9 -4.56 12.41 3.74
CA ALA A 9 -4.15 13.81 3.61
C ALA A 9 -2.66 14.00 3.90
N MET A 10 -2.13 13.34 4.92
CA MET A 10 -0.70 13.39 5.25
C MET A 10 0.14 12.74 4.14
N ARG A 11 -0.30 11.59 3.63
CA ARG A 11 0.33 10.90 2.50
C ARG A 11 0.41 11.80 1.28
N ALA A 12 -0.68 12.45 0.89
CA ALA A 12 -0.69 13.39 -0.25
C ALA A 12 0.31 14.54 -0.06
N LYS A 13 0.42 15.11 1.15
CA LYS A 13 1.41 16.16 1.45
C LYS A 13 2.85 15.67 1.34
N VAL A 14 3.13 14.48 1.87
CA VAL A 14 4.46 13.87 1.81
C VAL A 14 4.85 13.53 0.37
N GLU A 15 3.93 12.96 -0.41
CA GLU A 15 4.16 12.63 -1.82
C GLU A 15 4.37 13.88 -2.68
N ALA A 16 3.61 14.97 -2.42
CA ALA A 16 3.82 16.26 -3.11
C ALA A 16 5.19 16.89 -2.81
N ALA A 17 5.78 16.58 -1.65
CA ALA A 17 7.14 16.97 -1.30
C ALA A 17 8.22 16.00 -1.81
N GLY A 18 7.85 14.98 -2.59
CA GLY A 18 8.76 13.96 -3.11
C GLY A 18 9.14 12.85 -2.12
N GLY A 19 8.47 12.81 -0.96
CA GLY A 19 8.68 11.78 0.07
C GLY A 19 7.75 10.58 -0.08
N THR A 20 7.83 9.65 0.88
CA THR A 20 6.91 8.52 0.99
C THR A 20 6.50 8.33 2.45
N LEU A 21 5.23 8.00 2.66
CA LEU A 21 4.70 7.60 3.96
C LEU A 21 4.32 6.13 3.87
N VAL A 22 4.69 5.30 4.83
CA VAL A 22 4.26 3.89 4.87
C VAL A 22 3.68 3.57 6.24
N MET A 23 2.67 2.70 6.27
CA MET A 23 2.17 2.16 7.53
C MET A 23 2.90 0.85 7.83
N LEU A 24 3.59 0.79 8.96
CA LEU A 24 4.28 -0.43 9.41
C LEU A 24 3.38 -1.33 10.24
N ALA A 25 2.45 -0.75 11.00
CA ALA A 25 1.49 -1.47 11.82
C ALA A 25 0.21 -0.65 12.03
N ALA A 26 -0.94 -1.29 11.91
CA ALA A 26 -2.25 -0.78 12.30
C ALA A 26 -3.26 -1.94 12.38
N PRO A 27 -4.42 -1.77 13.03
CA PRO A 27 -5.49 -2.76 13.00
C PRO A 27 -5.87 -3.14 11.56
N GLU A 28 -6.20 -4.42 11.32
CA GLU A 28 -6.42 -4.95 9.97
C GLU A 28 -7.51 -4.21 9.17
N GLY A 29 -8.62 -3.83 9.83
CA GLY A 29 -9.66 -3.02 9.19
C GLY A 29 -9.13 -1.68 8.69
N PHE A 30 -8.29 -1.03 9.50
CA PHE A 30 -7.67 0.25 9.15
C PHE A 30 -6.62 0.09 8.03
N MET A 31 -5.80 -0.96 8.10
CA MET A 31 -4.83 -1.31 7.05
C MET A 31 -5.51 -1.55 5.70
N ARG A 32 -6.64 -2.27 5.68
CA ARG A 32 -7.43 -2.50 4.45
C ARG A 32 -8.05 -1.23 3.90
N GLU A 33 -8.51 -0.33 4.77
CA GLU A 33 -9.14 0.93 4.35
C GLU A 33 -8.14 1.93 3.78
N VAL A 34 -6.96 2.07 4.40
CA VAL A 34 -5.99 3.12 4.09
C VAL A 34 -4.85 2.66 3.17
N GLY A 35 -4.53 1.37 3.19
CA GLY A 35 -3.40 0.80 2.46
C GLY A 35 -2.05 1.08 3.12
N ALA A 36 -1.16 0.08 3.10
CA ALA A 36 0.16 0.17 3.74
C ALA A 36 1.14 1.09 2.99
N TRP A 37 1.15 1.04 1.65
CA TRP A 37 2.26 1.53 0.83
C TRP A 37 2.02 2.88 0.15
N GLY A 38 0.78 3.35 0.12
CA GLY A 38 0.41 4.61 -0.52
C GLY A 38 0.13 4.51 -2.01
N THR A 39 0.38 5.60 -2.73
CA THR A 39 0.11 5.66 -4.17
C THR A 39 0.96 4.63 -4.92
N ALA A 40 0.31 3.82 -5.75
CA ALA A 40 1.02 2.83 -6.55
C ALA A 40 1.98 3.53 -7.53
N PRO A 41 3.25 3.08 -7.64
CA PRO A 41 4.18 3.62 -8.61
C PRO A 41 3.76 3.27 -10.04
N LYS A 42 4.23 4.02 -11.03
CA LYS A 42 4.01 3.74 -12.47
C LYS A 42 4.49 2.34 -12.89
N THR A 43 5.40 1.75 -12.12
CA THR A 43 5.98 0.42 -12.34
C THR A 43 5.20 -0.70 -11.63
N ILE A 44 4.00 -0.44 -11.09
CA ILE A 44 3.24 -1.46 -10.34
C ILE A 44 2.95 -2.72 -11.17
N ASP A 45 2.78 -2.61 -12.49
CA ASP A 45 2.46 -3.75 -13.34
C ASP A 45 3.62 -4.74 -13.51
N ILE A 46 4.88 -4.25 -13.53
CA ILE A 46 6.03 -5.18 -13.53
C ILE A 46 6.15 -5.90 -12.19
N MET A 47 5.83 -5.23 -11.08
CA MET A 47 5.80 -5.86 -9.75
C MET A 47 4.69 -6.92 -9.67
N ARG A 48 3.49 -6.66 -10.21
CA ARG A 48 2.39 -7.63 -10.29
C ARG A 48 2.78 -8.87 -11.10
N ARG A 49 3.44 -8.68 -12.24
CA ARG A 49 3.94 -9.79 -13.07
C ARG A 49 4.97 -10.63 -12.31
N LEU A 50 5.88 -9.98 -11.59
CA LEU A 50 6.86 -10.67 -10.74
C LEU A 50 6.15 -11.47 -9.64
N LYS A 51 5.22 -10.86 -8.91
CA LYS A 51 4.43 -11.53 -7.87
C LYS A 51 3.69 -12.75 -8.41
N LYS A 52 3.05 -12.63 -9.58
CA LYS A 52 2.32 -13.75 -10.22
C LYS A 52 3.25 -14.91 -10.62
N ALA A 53 4.49 -14.62 -11.03
CA ALA A 53 5.44 -15.66 -11.40
C ALA A 53 5.92 -16.48 -10.19
N PHE A 54 6.05 -15.84 -9.02
CA PHE A 54 6.57 -16.47 -7.79
C PHE A 54 5.47 -16.99 -6.85
N ASP A 55 4.28 -16.43 -6.88
CA ASP A 55 3.14 -16.83 -6.05
C ASP A 55 1.85 -16.80 -6.87
N PRO A 56 1.70 -17.76 -7.81
CA PRO A 56 0.56 -17.80 -8.72
C PRO A 56 -0.78 -18.01 -8.00
N ASP A 57 -0.75 -18.70 -6.86
CA ASP A 57 -1.94 -19.01 -6.05
C ASP A 57 -2.24 -17.95 -4.99
N GLY A 58 -1.39 -16.92 -4.87
CA GLY A 58 -1.62 -15.78 -3.97
C GLY A 58 -1.55 -16.13 -2.48
N VAL A 59 -0.78 -17.16 -2.10
CA VAL A 59 -0.68 -17.67 -0.73
C VAL A 59 0.16 -16.73 0.15
N LEU A 60 1.12 -16.02 -0.44
CA LEU A 60 1.98 -15.10 0.29
C LEU A 60 1.29 -13.74 0.45
N ASN A 61 0.87 -13.47 1.69
CA ASN A 61 0.26 -12.21 2.12
C ASN A 61 -1.06 -11.90 1.37
N PRO A 62 -2.08 -12.77 1.47
CA PRO A 62 -3.31 -12.67 0.69
C PRO A 62 -4.04 -11.34 0.92
N GLY A 63 -4.52 -10.73 -0.16
CA GLY A 63 -5.25 -9.46 -0.11
C GLY A 63 -4.41 -8.25 0.31
N ARG A 64 -3.08 -8.40 0.37
CA ARG A 64 -2.14 -7.35 0.78
C ARG A 64 -0.95 -7.33 -0.18
N PHE A 65 -0.44 -6.13 -0.47
CA PHE A 65 0.72 -5.88 -1.35
C PHE A 65 0.51 -6.26 -2.83
N VAL A 66 0.70 -5.28 -3.74
CA VAL A 66 0.75 -5.49 -5.20
C VAL A 66 -0.45 -6.31 -5.72
N VAL A 67 -1.66 -5.84 -5.41
CA VAL A 67 -2.93 -6.32 -5.99
C VAL A 67 -3.29 -5.41 -7.15
#